data_AF-C0R846-F1
#
_entry.id   AF-C0R846-F1
#
_cell.length_a   1.000
_cell.length_b   1.000
_cell.length_c   1.000
_cell.angle_alpha   90.00
_cell.angle_beta   90.00
_cell.angle_gamma   90.00
#
_symmetry.space_group_name_H-M   'P 1'
#
loop_
_entity.id
_entity.type
_entity.pdbx_description
1 polymer ?
#
loop_
_entity_poly.entity_id
_entity_poly.type
_entity_poly.pdbx_seq_one_letter_code
_entity_poly.pdbx_strand_id
1 'polypeptide(L)'
;MKKILLFVILLFFSCKEFNYSDIRRKSSKVLNSSDGSLSGAPKISFVDSLNDDQKEALFFIEQVVLDSSPDKFNQILNLNENKIKEMLATVVKCLKAKRNAKIALERSNDANVANAKQQLLQVEKAYIDNLRQSFATTKNIEEACNLVKNYDASASF
;
A
#
# COMPACT_ATOMS: atom_id res chain seq x y z
N MET A 1 -29.38 -6.77 -14.78
CA MET A 1 -28.38 -5.91 -14.08
C MET A 1 -28.28 -6.20 -12.57
N LYS A 2 -28.35 -7.46 -12.12
CA LYS A 2 -28.28 -7.82 -10.68
C LYS A 2 -26.98 -8.51 -10.25
N LYS A 3 -26.15 -8.98 -11.22
CA LYS A 3 -24.89 -9.70 -10.93
C LYS A 3 -23.69 -8.79 -10.69
N ILE A 4 -23.67 -7.58 -11.27
CA ILE A 4 -22.56 -6.62 -11.11
C ILE A 4 -22.58 -5.99 -9.71
N LEU A 5 -23.78 -5.74 -9.15
CA LEU A 5 -23.93 -5.19 -7.80
C LEU A 5 -23.45 -6.19 -6.71
N LEU A 6 -23.65 -7.50 -6.93
CA LEU A 6 -23.15 -8.55 -6.03
C LEU A 6 -21.62 -8.65 -6.03
N PHE A 7 -20.95 -8.34 -7.15
CA PHE A 7 -19.48 -8.37 -7.24
C PHE A 7 -18.84 -7.21 -6.49
N VAL A 8 -19.44 -6.01 -6.57
CA VAL A 8 -18.99 -4.84 -5.80
C VAL A 8 -19.20 -5.07 -4.30
N ILE A 9 -20.33 -5.67 -3.90
CA ILE A 9 -20.62 -5.99 -2.49
C ILE A 9 -19.65 -7.06 -1.95
N LEU A 10 -19.30 -8.09 -2.73
CA LEU A 10 -18.31 -9.10 -2.30
C LEU A 10 -16.88 -8.54 -2.18
N LEU A 11 -16.49 -7.55 -2.99
CA LEU A 11 -15.20 -6.86 -2.83
C LEU A 11 -15.11 -6.05 -1.52
N PHE A 12 -16.25 -5.56 -1.00
CA PHE A 12 -16.31 -4.94 0.33
C PHE A 12 -16.32 -5.96 1.49
N PHE A 13 -16.75 -7.21 1.27
CA PHE A 13 -16.87 -8.23 2.33
C PHE A 13 -15.62 -9.11 2.52
N SER A 14 -14.68 -9.16 1.57
CA SER A 14 -13.34 -9.74 1.84
C SER A 14 -12.46 -8.85 2.73
N CYS A 15 -12.94 -7.64 3.07
CA CYS A 15 -12.39 -6.72 4.07
C CYS A 15 -12.99 -6.94 5.46
N LYS A 16 -13.10 -8.18 5.94
CA LYS A 16 -13.52 -8.48 7.31
C LYS A 16 -12.47 -9.22 8.10
N GLU A 17 -11.29 -8.60 8.22
CA GLU A 17 -10.44 -8.71 9.41
C GLU A 17 -9.50 -7.50 9.58
N PHE A 18 -9.95 -6.33 9.13
CA PHE A 18 -9.38 -5.07 9.58
C PHE A 18 -10.54 -4.15 9.95
N ASN A 19 -10.65 -3.87 11.24
CA ASN A 19 -11.57 -2.87 11.76
C ASN A 19 -11.03 -1.47 11.40
N TYR A 20 -11.32 -1.01 10.18
CA TYR A 20 -10.95 0.33 9.68
C TYR A 20 -11.78 1.48 10.30
N SER A 21 -12.66 1.20 11.26
CA SER A 21 -13.57 2.23 11.80
C SER A 21 -12.90 3.28 12.68
N ASP A 22 -11.69 3.03 13.19
CA ASP A 22 -10.96 3.99 14.02
C ASP A 22 -10.24 5.09 13.21
N ILE A 23 -9.96 4.86 11.92
CA ILE A 23 -9.24 5.83 11.06
C ILE A 23 -10.20 6.91 10.54
N ARG A 24 -11.47 6.57 10.30
CA ARG A 24 -12.46 7.48 9.70
C ARG A 24 -12.99 8.55 10.66
N ARG A 25 -12.88 8.36 11.99
CA ARG A 25 -13.52 9.25 12.98
C ARG A 25 -12.76 10.56 13.23
N LYS A 26 -11.46 10.65 12.87
CA LYS A 26 -10.64 11.85 13.17
C LYS A 26 -10.48 12.84 12.02
N SER A 27 -10.80 12.44 10.78
CA SER A 27 -10.64 13.30 9.60
C SER A 27 -11.71 14.41 9.49
N SER A 28 -12.81 14.35 10.25
CA SER A 28 -13.92 15.30 10.14
C SER A 28 -13.81 16.57 11.00
N LYS A 29 -12.61 17.00 11.40
CA LYS A 29 -12.46 18.26 12.15
C LYS A 29 -11.33 19.11 11.58
N VAL A 30 -11.71 20.31 11.16
CA VAL A 30 -10.89 21.46 10.73
C VAL A 30 -10.57 21.50 9.23
N LEU A 31 -11.54 21.94 8.44
CA LEU A 31 -11.30 22.73 7.24
C LEU A 31 -12.02 24.08 7.44
N ASN A 32 -11.35 24.99 8.13
CA ASN A 32 -11.65 26.42 8.02
C ASN A 32 -10.63 27.04 7.07
N SER A 33 -11.18 27.81 6.14
CA SER A 33 -10.53 28.59 5.10
C SER A 33 -9.46 29.54 5.63
N SER A 34 -8.32 29.58 4.94
CA SER A 34 -7.61 30.81 4.62
C SER A 34 -6.58 30.55 3.51
N ASP A 35 -6.67 31.39 2.48
CA ASP A 35 -5.78 31.48 1.32
C ASP A 35 -4.30 31.52 1.67
N GLY A 36 -3.48 30.86 0.87
CA GLY A 36 -2.02 30.90 0.99
C GLY A 36 -1.31 29.92 0.06
N SER A 37 -1.16 30.33 -1.20
CA SER A 37 -0.07 30.02 -2.14
C SER A 37 0.89 28.83 -1.86
N LEU A 38 1.05 28.00 -2.91
CA LEU A 38 2.19 27.13 -3.31
C LEU A 38 2.16 25.62 -2.98
N SER A 39 2.19 24.86 -4.09
CA SER A 39 2.58 23.45 -4.28
C SER A 39 1.77 22.36 -3.57
N GLY A 40 0.83 21.73 -4.28
CA GLY A 40 0.06 20.61 -3.72
C GLY A 40 -0.67 19.72 -4.72
N ALA A 41 -0.35 19.77 -6.01
CA ALA A 41 -0.82 18.76 -6.94
C ALA A 41 0.33 17.75 -7.16
N PRO A 42 0.14 16.45 -6.89
CA PRO A 42 0.94 15.42 -7.53
C PRO A 42 1.04 15.79 -9.01
N LYS A 43 2.22 15.70 -9.64
CA LYS A 43 2.30 15.82 -11.10
C LYS A 43 1.34 14.80 -11.68
N ILE A 44 0.15 15.24 -12.08
CA ILE A 44 -0.93 14.40 -12.62
C ILE A 44 -0.36 13.54 -13.76
N SER A 45 0.58 14.12 -14.52
CA SER A 45 1.36 13.45 -15.57
C SER A 45 2.12 12.19 -15.13
N PHE A 46 2.64 12.12 -13.90
CA PHE A 46 3.37 10.95 -13.45
C PHE A 46 2.42 9.79 -13.11
N VAL A 47 1.40 10.07 -12.30
CA VAL A 47 0.41 9.05 -11.88
C VAL A 47 -0.32 8.48 -13.09
N ASP A 48 -0.61 9.31 -14.09
CA ASP A 48 -1.22 8.89 -15.35
C ASP A 48 -0.31 7.97 -16.17
N SER A 49 1.01 8.10 -16.04
CA SER A 49 1.99 7.24 -16.71
C SER A 49 2.13 5.84 -16.09
N LEU A 50 1.50 5.60 -14.92
CA LEU A 50 1.54 4.32 -14.22
C LEU A 50 0.46 3.37 -14.77
N ASN A 51 0.80 2.09 -14.84
CA ASN A 51 -0.21 1.05 -15.07
C ASN A 51 -1.04 0.77 -13.80
N ASP A 52 -2.11 -0.02 -13.92
CA ASP A 52 -3.04 -0.25 -12.82
C ASP A 52 -2.38 -0.93 -11.60
N ASP A 53 -1.48 -1.89 -11.82
CA ASP A 53 -0.72 -2.54 -10.74
C ASP A 53 0.17 -1.52 -10.01
N GLN A 54 0.83 -0.63 -10.75
CA GLN A 54 1.68 0.42 -10.19
C GLN A 54 0.87 1.48 -9.45
N LYS A 55 -0.34 1.79 -9.91
CA LYS A 55 -1.28 2.68 -9.20
C LYS A 55 -1.75 2.04 -7.89
N GLU A 56 -2.07 0.75 -7.90
CA GLU A 56 -2.40 -0.01 -6.68
C GLU A 56 -1.22 0.02 -5.69
N ALA A 57 0.00 -0.22 -6.17
CA ALA A 57 1.20 -0.17 -5.34
C ALA A 57 1.47 1.24 -4.77
N LEU A 58 1.27 2.29 -5.57
CA LEU A 58 1.45 3.67 -5.13
C LEU A 58 0.43 4.04 -4.05
N PHE A 59 -0.83 3.66 -4.25
CA PHE A 59 -1.89 3.83 -3.26
C PHE A 59 -1.60 3.07 -1.96
N PHE A 60 -1.09 1.84 -2.06
CA PHE A 60 -0.68 1.07 -0.88
C PHE A 60 0.44 1.78 -0.11
N ILE A 61 1.47 2.28 -0.78
CA ILE A 61 2.55 3.05 -0.16
C ILE A 61 2.01 4.33 0.46
N GLU A 62 1.10 5.04 -0.21
CA GLU A 62 0.44 6.22 0.33
C GLU A 62 -0.21 5.93 1.68
N GLN A 63 -1.02 4.86 1.78
CA GLN A 63 -1.66 4.49 3.04
C GLN A 63 -0.64 4.14 4.14
N VAL A 64 0.44 3.42 3.79
CA VAL A 64 1.47 3.01 4.75
C VAL A 64 2.29 4.20 5.25
N VAL A 65 2.64 5.12 4.36
CA VAL A 65 3.57 6.22 4.63
C VAL A 65 2.86 7.47 5.15
N LEU A 66 1.64 7.78 4.70
CA LEU A 66 0.89 8.94 5.21
C LEU A 66 0.66 8.85 6.72
N ASP A 67 0.40 7.64 7.23
CA ASP A 67 0.19 7.41 8.66
C ASP A 67 1.41 7.75 9.53
N SER A 68 2.62 7.61 8.97
CA SER A 68 3.87 7.66 9.73
C SER A 68 4.77 8.84 9.38
N SER A 69 4.75 9.31 8.13
CA SER A 69 5.67 10.33 7.61
C SER A 69 5.05 11.01 6.37
N PRO A 70 4.00 11.84 6.53
CA PRO A 70 3.27 12.44 5.40
C PRO A 70 4.18 13.27 4.47
N ASP A 71 5.20 13.95 5.02
CA ASP A 71 6.16 14.72 4.24
C ASP A 71 7.03 13.84 3.32
N LYS A 72 7.26 12.58 3.69
CA LYS A 72 8.05 11.63 2.89
C LYS A 72 7.28 11.19 1.66
N PHE A 73 5.97 10.99 1.76
CA PHE A 73 5.16 10.60 0.59
C PHE A 73 5.22 11.66 -0.52
N ASN A 74 5.08 12.93 -0.16
CA ASN A 74 5.22 14.03 -1.11
C ASN A 74 6.63 14.09 -1.74
N GLN A 75 7.67 13.74 -0.97
CA GLN A 75 9.04 13.66 -1.49
C GLN A 75 9.22 12.52 -2.50
N ILE A 76 8.51 11.39 -2.37
CA ILE A 76 8.55 10.28 -3.35
C ILE A 76 8.16 10.81 -4.73
N LEU A 77 7.09 11.60 -4.80
CA LEU A 77 6.55 12.13 -6.06
C LEU A 77 7.49 13.15 -6.74
N ASN A 78 8.47 13.68 -6.00
CA ASN A 78 9.50 14.58 -6.53
C ASN A 78 10.75 13.84 -7.04
N LEU A 79 10.82 12.51 -6.87
CA LEU A 79 11.93 11.71 -7.39
C LEU A 79 11.85 11.53 -8.90
N ASN A 80 12.95 11.05 -9.47
CA ASN A 80 12.99 10.62 -10.87
C ASN A 80 11.97 9.48 -11.09
N GLU A 81 11.16 9.59 -12.15
CA GLU A 81 10.09 8.64 -12.45
C GLU A 81 10.57 7.19 -12.54
N ASN A 82 11.77 6.94 -13.07
CA ASN A 82 12.32 5.59 -13.17
C ASN A 82 12.61 5.00 -11.79
N LYS A 83 13.14 5.81 -10.85
CA LYS A 83 13.38 5.38 -9.47
C LYS A 83 12.07 5.02 -8.77
N ILE A 84 11.02 5.82 -8.98
CA ILE A 84 9.69 5.53 -8.41
C ILE A 84 9.14 4.23 -9.02
N LYS A 85 9.21 4.07 -10.34
CA LYS A 85 8.75 2.86 -11.05
C LYS A 85 9.49 1.59 -10.61
N GLU A 86 10.80 1.67 -10.36
CA GLU A 86 11.59 0.56 -9.81
C GLU A 86 11.10 0.13 -8.42
N MET A 87 10.92 1.09 -7.50
CA MET A 87 10.38 0.82 -6.17
C MET A 87 8.97 0.21 -6.27
N LEU A 88 8.10 0.80 -7.09
CA LEU A 88 6.73 0.31 -7.29
C LEU A 88 6.72 -1.10 -7.87
N ALA A 89 7.66 -1.46 -8.75
CA ALA A 89 7.76 -2.81 -9.28
C ALA A 89 8.01 -3.87 -8.18
N THR A 90 8.83 -3.55 -7.18
CA THR A 90 9.03 -4.44 -6.02
C THR A 90 7.77 -4.56 -5.16
N VAL A 91 7.08 -3.45 -4.89
CA VAL A 91 5.81 -3.46 -4.15
C VAL A 91 4.74 -4.27 -4.90
N VAL A 92 4.63 -4.10 -6.22
CA VAL A 92 3.72 -4.90 -7.07
C VAL A 92 3.99 -6.40 -6.93
N LYS A 93 5.26 -6.82 -6.96
CA LYS A 93 5.63 -8.24 -6.78
C LYS A 93 5.15 -8.77 -5.43
N CYS A 94 5.34 -8.01 -4.35
CA CYS A 94 4.91 -8.39 -3.01
C CYS A 94 3.38 -8.49 -2.92
N LEU A 95 2.65 -7.51 -3.45
CA LEU A 95 1.17 -7.52 -3.45
C LEU A 95 0.61 -8.69 -4.26
N LYS A 96 1.23 -9.03 -5.40
CA LYS A 96 0.85 -10.21 -6.20
C LYS A 96 1.14 -11.52 -5.46
N ALA A 97 2.30 -11.65 -4.83
CA ALA A 97 2.66 -12.83 -4.03
C ALA A 97 1.65 -13.04 -2.89
N LYS A 98 1.32 -11.99 -2.14
CA LYS A 98 0.27 -12.01 -1.11
C LYS A 98 -1.08 -12.48 -1.67
N ARG A 99 -1.52 -11.92 -2.81
CA ARG A 99 -2.79 -12.28 -3.44
C ARG A 99 -2.81 -13.75 -3.85
N ASN A 100 -1.71 -14.25 -4.42
CA ASN A 100 -1.57 -15.65 -4.81
C ASN A 100 -1.59 -16.58 -3.58
N ALA A 101 -0.86 -16.23 -2.52
CA ALA A 101 -0.87 -16.97 -1.25
C ALA A 101 -2.28 -17.04 -0.66
N LYS A 102 -3.01 -15.91 -0.63
CA LYS A 102 -4.40 -15.87 -0.16
C LYS A 102 -5.31 -16.79 -0.99
N ILE A 103 -5.24 -16.72 -2.32
CA ILE A 103 -6.04 -17.58 -3.21
C ILE A 103 -5.70 -19.06 -3.01
N ALA A 104 -4.43 -19.41 -2.82
CA ALA A 104 -4.00 -20.78 -2.56
C ALA A 104 -4.58 -21.30 -1.22
N LEU A 105 -4.51 -20.48 -0.16
CA LEU A 105 -5.05 -20.81 1.15
C LEU A 105 -6.59 -20.89 1.17
N GLU A 106 -7.28 -20.09 0.35
CA GLU A 106 -8.75 -20.16 0.21
C GLU A 106 -9.21 -21.44 -0.49
N ARG A 107 -8.37 -22.00 -1.36
CA ARG A 107 -8.65 -23.24 -2.11
C ARG A 107 -8.13 -24.51 -1.42
N SER A 108 -7.31 -24.37 -0.38
CA SER A 108 -6.73 -25.50 0.35
C SER A 108 -7.75 -26.14 1.28
N ASN A 109 -7.77 -27.48 1.28
CA ASN A 109 -8.49 -28.31 2.25
C ASN A 109 -7.56 -28.87 3.34
N ASP A 110 -6.33 -28.33 3.45
CA ASP A 110 -5.35 -28.83 4.41
C ASP A 110 -5.79 -28.54 5.85
N ALA A 111 -5.58 -29.50 6.74
CA ALA A 111 -5.93 -29.36 8.16
C ALA A 111 -5.26 -28.14 8.84
N ASN A 112 -4.11 -27.69 8.32
CA ASN A 112 -3.32 -26.57 8.86
C ASN A 112 -3.62 -25.21 8.21
N VAL A 113 -4.63 -25.12 7.33
CA VAL A 113 -4.93 -23.88 6.58
C VAL A 113 -5.16 -22.66 7.49
N ALA A 114 -5.74 -22.85 8.68
CA ALA A 114 -5.95 -21.79 9.65
C ALA A 114 -4.62 -21.20 10.16
N ASN A 115 -3.65 -22.05 10.49
CA ASN A 115 -2.31 -21.62 10.92
C ASN A 115 -1.59 -20.88 9.79
N ALA A 116 -1.68 -21.39 8.55
CA ALA A 116 -1.06 -20.75 7.39
C ALA A 116 -1.69 -19.37 7.09
N LYS A 117 -3.01 -19.20 7.27
CA LYS A 117 -3.68 -17.89 7.19
C LYS A 117 -3.16 -16.92 8.26
N GLN A 118 -2.98 -17.39 9.48
CA GLN A 118 -2.40 -16.57 10.55
C GLN A 118 -0.96 -16.16 10.26
N GLN A 119 -0.14 -17.07 9.72
CA GLN A 119 1.23 -16.76 9.29
C GLN A 119 1.24 -15.71 8.18
N LEU A 120 0.34 -15.82 7.20
CA LEU A 120 0.21 -14.83 6.13
C LEU A 120 -0.11 -13.43 6.68
N LEU A 121 -0.97 -13.33 7.70
CA LEU A 121 -1.26 -12.05 8.39
C LEU A 121 -0.04 -11.51 9.14
N GLN A 122 0.77 -12.37 9.76
CA GLN A 122 1.99 -11.96 10.46
C GLN A 122 3.05 -11.43 9.49
N VAL A 123 3.24 -12.13 8.36
CA VAL A 123 4.13 -11.70 7.27
C VAL A 123 3.67 -10.37 6.70
N GLU A 124 2.36 -10.20 6.47
CA GLU A 124 1.80 -8.91 6.02
C GLU A 124 2.10 -7.77 6.98
N LYS A 125 1.88 -8.00 8.28
CA LYS A 125 2.18 -6.99 9.30
C LYS A 125 3.65 -6.62 9.31
N ALA A 126 4.55 -7.61 9.28
CA ALA A 126 5.99 -7.38 9.25
C ALA A 126 6.41 -6.58 8.00
N TYR A 127 5.84 -6.88 6.84
CA TYR A 127 6.09 -6.13 5.61
C TYR A 127 5.67 -4.66 5.73
N ILE A 128 4.47 -4.39 6.26
CA ILE A 128 3.97 -3.03 6.49
C ILE A 128 4.87 -2.27 7.49
N ASP A 129 5.25 -2.93 8.59
CA ASP A 129 6.10 -2.31 9.61
C ASP A 129 7.51 -1.99 9.07
N ASN A 130 8.08 -2.88 8.24
CA ASN A 130 9.35 -2.64 7.56
C ASN A 130 9.27 -1.45 6.59
N LEU A 131 8.19 -1.36 5.81
CA LEU A 131 7.96 -0.22 4.91
C LEU A 131 7.91 1.09 5.70
N ARG A 132 7.09 1.16 6.76
CA ARG A 132 7.02 2.34 7.64
C ARG A 132 8.39 2.71 8.18
N GLN A 133 9.11 1.72 8.71
CA GLN A 133 10.44 1.93 9.26
C GLN A 133 11.41 2.50 8.23
N SER A 134 11.36 2.03 6.98
CA SER A 134 12.25 2.48 5.91
C SER A 134 12.01 3.94 5.55
N PHE A 135 10.76 4.41 5.54
CA PHE A 135 10.44 5.81 5.28
C PHE A 135 10.65 6.72 6.49
N ALA A 136 10.46 6.20 7.71
CA ALA A 136 10.62 6.95 8.95
C ALA A 136 12.09 7.16 9.35
N THR A 137 12.96 6.16 9.16
CA THR A 137 14.34 6.20 9.67
C THR A 137 15.35 6.82 8.72
N THR A 138 15.09 6.74 7.42
CA THR A 138 16.01 7.25 6.42
C THR A 138 15.97 8.78 6.40
N LYS A 139 17.13 9.41 6.29
CA LYS A 139 17.20 10.87 6.14
C LYS A 139 16.81 11.29 4.73
N ASN A 140 17.25 10.53 3.73
CA ASN A 140 17.01 10.77 2.32
C ASN A 140 15.85 9.89 1.78
N ILE A 141 14.94 10.49 1.00
CA ILE A 141 13.85 9.73 0.38
C ILE A 141 14.36 8.74 -0.68
N GLU A 142 15.45 9.03 -1.38
CA GLU A 142 16.04 8.08 -2.33
C GLU A 142 16.56 6.83 -1.65
N GLU A 143 17.14 6.98 -0.46
CA GLU A 143 17.59 5.88 0.37
C GLU A 143 16.40 5.03 0.82
N ALA A 144 15.31 5.66 1.26
CA ALA A 144 14.06 4.97 1.60
C ALA A 144 13.55 4.12 0.42
N CYS A 145 13.44 4.73 -0.77
CA CYS A 145 12.97 4.04 -1.97
C CYS A 145 13.91 2.91 -2.39
N ASN A 146 15.22 3.07 -2.22
CA ASN A 146 16.19 2.02 -2.49
C ASN A 146 16.08 0.84 -1.51
N LEU A 147 15.82 1.10 -0.22
CA LEU A 147 15.53 0.02 0.74
C LEU A 147 14.32 -0.78 0.28
N VAL A 148 13.21 -0.11 -0.02
CA VAL A 148 11.96 -0.76 -0.50
C VAL A 148 12.18 -1.51 -1.81
N LYS A 149 12.93 -0.93 -2.75
CA LYS A 149 13.27 -1.59 -4.02
C LYS A 149 14.00 -2.92 -3.81
N ASN A 150 14.87 -2.97 -2.82
CA ASN A 150 15.73 -4.12 -2.52
C ASN A 150 15.06 -5.13 -1.57
N TYR A 151 13.78 -4.96 -1.23
CA TYR A 151 13.06 -5.97 -0.48
C TYR A 151 13.00 -7.27 -1.28
N ASP A 152 13.34 -8.37 -0.59
CA ASP A 152 13.19 -9.69 -1.16
C ASP A 152 11.70 -10.04 -1.20
N ALA A 153 11.13 -9.96 -2.41
CA ALA A 153 9.73 -10.29 -2.64
C ALA A 153 9.41 -11.76 -2.29
N SER A 154 10.39 -12.67 -2.37
CA SER A 154 10.22 -14.08 -2.00
C SER A 154 10.26 -14.32 -0.49
N ALA A 155 10.91 -13.42 0.26
CA ALA A 155 10.82 -13.40 1.72
C ALA A 155 9.59 -12.62 2.22
N SER A 156 8.90 -11.90 1.33
CA SER A 156 7.83 -10.99 1.70
C SER A 156 6.44 -11.62 1.68
N PHE A 157 6.18 -12.67 0.89
CA PHE A 157 4.93 -13.47 0.87
C PHE A 157 5.07 -14.80 0.13
#